data_AF-E2ADJ4-F1
#
_entry.id   AF-E2ADJ4-F1
#
_cell.length_a   1.000
_cell.length_b   1.000
_cell.length_c   1.000
_cell.angle_alpha   90.00
_cell.angle_beta   90.00
_cell.angle_gamma   90.00
#
_symmetry.space_group_name_H-M   'P 1'
#
loop_
_entity.id
_entity.type
_entity.pdbx_description
1 polymer ?
#
loop_
_entity_poly.entity_id
_entity_poly.type
_entity_poly.pdbx_seq_one_letter_code
_entity_poly.pdbx_strand_id
1 'polypeptide(L)' 'LWEAGVKSCKFHLKRVIGENLLTFEELNTILVQIEACLNSRPICQLPSTAADLQPLTPGH' A
#
# COMPACT_ATOMS: atom_id res chain seq x y z
N LEU A 1 4.90 9.07 -8.04
CA LEU A 1 3.82 8.45 -7.23
C LEU A 1 3.05 7.39 -8.02
N TRP A 2 2.47 7.73 -9.19
CA TRP A 2 1.68 6.77 -9.99
C TRP A 2 2.48 5.55 -10.48
N GLU A 3 3.72 5.72 -10.97
CA GLU A 3 4.56 4.61 -11.46
C GLU A 3 4.84 3.57 -10.36
N ALA A 4 5.13 4.04 -9.15
CA ALA A 4 5.35 3.19 -7.98
C ALA A 4 4.09 2.44 -7.55
N GLY A 5 2.92 3.08 -7.66
CA GLY A 5 1.62 2.45 -7.45
C GLY A 5 1.36 1.34 -8.46
N VAL A 6 1.54 1.62 -9.76
CA VAL A 6 1.37 0.64 -10.84
C VAL A 6 2.33 -0.55 -10.67
N LYS A 7 3.59 -0.29 -10.31
CA LYS A 7 4.58 -1.35 -10.03
C LYS A 7 4.15 -2.24 -8.87
N SER A 8 3.63 -1.64 -7.80
CA SER A 8 3.17 -2.37 -6.61
C SER A 8 1.91 -3.19 -6.89
N CYS A 9 0.92 -2.63 -7.58
CA CYS A 9 -0.27 -3.38 -8.00
C CYS A 9 0.10 -4.61 -8.84
N LYS A 10 0.96 -4.43 -9.86
CA LYS A 10 1.44 -5.54 -10.71
C LYS A 10 2.18 -6.61 -9.91
N PHE A 11 2.96 -6.22 -8.91
CA PHE A 11 3.66 -7.15 -8.03
C PHE A 11 2.69 -8.01 -7.23
N HIS A 12 1.67 -7.40 -6.60
CA HIS A 12 0.68 -8.14 -5.82
C HIS A 12 -0.18 -9.05 -6.71
N LEU A 13 -0.67 -8.56 -7.86
CA LEU A 13 -1.47 -9.34 -8.80
C LEU A 13 -0.74 -10.61 -9.24
N LYS A 14 0.53 -10.51 -9.64
CA LYS A 14 1.33 -11.67 -10.08
C LYS A 14 1.47 -12.75 -8.99
N ARG A 15 1.58 -12.36 -7.71
CA ARG A 15 1.72 -13.31 -6.60
C ARG A 15 0.40 -13.95 -6.19
N VAL A 16 -0.70 -13.20 -6.27
CA VAL A 16 -2.01 -13.68 -5.83
C VAL A 16 -2.69 -14.54 -6.90
N ILE A 17 -2.62 -14.13 -8.17
CA ILE A 17 -3.34 -14.83 -9.26
C ILE A 17 -2.62 -16.11 -9.69
N GLY A 18 -1.28 -16.07 -9.82
CA GLY A 18 -0.52 -17.21 -10.33
C GLY A 18 -0.95 -17.60 -11.76
N GLU A 19 -1.27 -18.88 -11.96
CA GLU A 19 -1.77 -19.44 -13.23
C GLU A 19 -3.29 -19.66 -13.24
N ASN A 20 -4.00 -19.17 -12.22
CA ASN A 20 -5.45 -19.38 -12.11
C ASN A 20 -6.22 -18.53 -13.11
N LEU A 21 -7.24 -19.12 -13.73
CA LEU A 21 -8.26 -18.40 -14.48
C LEU A 21 -9.30 -17.88 -13.49
N LEU A 22 -9.52 -16.57 -13.51
CA LEU A 22 -10.46 -15.90 -12.62
C LEU A 22 -11.66 -15.41 -13.41
N THR A 23 -12.83 -15.51 -12.78
CA THR A 23 -14.00 -14.74 -13.18
C THR A 23 -13.76 -13.25 -12.95
N PHE A 24 -14.61 -12.43 -13.54
CA PHE A 24 -14.57 -10.98 -13.33
C PHE A 24 -14.73 -10.59 -11.86
N GLU A 25 -15.65 -11.24 -11.14
CA GLU A 25 -15.95 -10.94 -9.73
C GLU A 25 -14.76 -11.29 -8.82
N GLU A 26 -14.08 -12.41 -9.07
CA GLU A 26 -12.88 -12.82 -8.34
C GLU A 26 -11.73 -11.84 -8.58
N LEU A 27 -11.50 -11.46 -9.85
CA LEU A 27 -10.47 -10.46 -10.18
C LEU A 27 -10.76 -9.12 -9.51
N ASN A 28 -12.02 -8.66 -9.53
CA ASN A 28 -12.42 -7.42 -8.90
C ASN A 28 -12.21 -7.46 -7.38
N THR A 29 -12.55 -8.58 -6.74
CA THR A 29 -12.33 -8.77 -5.31
C THR A 29 -10.84 -8.67 -4.94
N ILE A 30 -9.97 -9.31 -5.73
CA ILE A 30 -8.52 -9.25 -5.52
C ILE A 30 -8.01 -7.81 -5.68
N LEU A 31 -8.49 -7.07 -6.67
CA LEU A 31 -8.10 -5.69 -6.89
C LEU A 31 -8.46 -4.79 -5.70
N VAL A 32 -9.67 -4.94 -5.14
CA VAL A 32 -10.11 -4.19 -3.95
C VAL A 32 -9.21 -4.51 -2.73
N GLN A 33 -8.83 -5.76 -2.54
CA GLN A 33 -7.92 -6.15 -1.46
C GLN A 33 -6.52 -5.55 -1.63
N ILE A 34 -5.98 -5.59 -2.85
CA ILE A 34 -4.68 -4.98 -3.18
C ILE A 34 -4.72 -3.47 -2.94
N GLU A 35 -5.79 -2.80 -3.39
CA GLU A 35 -5.99 -1.37 -3.15
C GLU A 35 -5.98 -1.05 -1.64
N ALA A 36 -6.73 -1.80 -0.83
CA ALA A 36 -6.74 -1.62 0.62
C ALA A 36 -5.34 -1.78 1.23
N CYS A 37 -4.56 -2.76 0.78
CA CYS A 37 -3.17 -2.95 1.22
C CYS A 37 -2.27 -1.77 0.85
N LEU A 38 -2.43 -1.21 -0.35
CA LEU A 38 -1.63 -0.07 -0.81
C LEU A 38 -2.00 1.23 -0.09
N ASN A 39 -3.30 1.46 0.14
CA ASN A 39 -3.81 2.63 0.85
C ASN A 39 -3.56 2.57 2.37
N SER A 40 -3.30 1.38 2.92
CA SER A 40 -2.92 1.22 4.34
C SER A 40 -1.44 1.51 4.60
N ARG A 41 -0.61 1.74 3.57
CA ARG A 41 0.79 2.11 3.78
C ARG A 41 0.86 3.55 4.29
N PRO A 42 1.52 3.80 5.43
CA PRO A 42 1.62 5.15 5.96
C PRO A 42 2.41 6.04 4.99
N ILE A 43 1.85 7.22 4.70
CA ILE A 43 2.40 8.21 3.74
C ILE A 43 3.76 8.75 4.21
N CYS A 44 4.02 8.69 5.52
CA CYS A 44 5.31 8.98 6.13
C CYS A 44 5.78 7.76 6.94
N GLN A 45 7.10 7.64 7.16
CA GLN A 45 7.61 6.66 8.11
C GLN A 45 6.96 6.93 9.48
N LEU A 46 6.34 5.91 10.06
CA LEU A 46 5.90 6.00 11.44
C LEU A 46 7.17 6.17 12.30
N PRO A 47 7.25 7.19 13.18
CA PRO A 47 8.39 7.37 14.05
C PRO A 47 8.63 6.08 14.82
N SER A 48 9.81 5.49 14.64
CA SER A 48 10.13 4.16 15.16
C SER A 48 10.51 4.21 16.63
N THR A 49 10.78 5.41 17.15
CA THR A 49 11.15 5.66 18.54
C THR A 49 10.52 6.96 19.05
N ALA A 50 10.25 7.02 20.37
CA ALA A 50 9.75 8.22 21.05
C ALA A 50 10.69 9.45 20.92
N ALA A 51 11.93 9.25 20.46
CA ALA A 51 12.90 10.30 20.18
C ALA A 51 12.61 11.08 18.87
N ASP A 52 11.85 10.50 17.95
CA ASP A 52 11.45 11.14 16.68
C ASP A 52 10.24 12.07 16.85
N LEU A 53 9.61 12.07 18.03
CA LEU A 53 8.58 13.00 18.43
C LEU A 53 9.23 14.21 19.11
N GLN A 54 10.00 15.03 18.38
CA GLN A 54 10.30 16.36 18.89
C GLN A 54 9.00 17.18 18.85
N PRO A 55 8.42 17.59 20.00
CA PRO A 55 7.34 18.55 19.97
C PRO A 55 7.88 19.85 19.39
N LEU A 56 7.24 20.36 18.34
CA LEU A 56 7.47 21.72 17.87
C LEU A 56 7.06 22.66 19.00
N THR A 57 8.02 23.10 19.81
CA THR A 57 7.81 24.19 20.76
C THR A 57 7.48 25.45 19.96
N PRO A 58 6.51 26.27 20.40
CA PRO A 58 6.13 27.49 19.71
C PRO A 58 7.27 28.50 19.81
N GLY A 59 8.17 28.45 18.83
CA GLY A 59 9.45 29.13 18.83
C GLY A 59 10.27 28.76 17.59
N HIS A 60 9.66 28.87 16.41
CA HIS A 60 10.31 29.12 15.12
C HIS A 60 9.34 29.89 14.22
#